data_AF-A0AAX0IWS7-F1
#
_entry.id   AF-A0AAX0IWS7-F1
#
_cell.length_a   1.000
_cell.length_b   1.000
_cell.length_c   1.000
_cell.angle_alpha   90.00
_cell.angle_beta   90.00
_cell.angle_gamma   90.00
#
_symmetry.space_group_name_H-M   'P 1'
#
loop_
_entity.id
_entity.type
_entity.pdbx_description
1 polymer ?
#
loop_
_entity_poly.entity_id
_entity_poly.type
_entity_poly.pdbx_seq_one_letter_code
_entity_poly.pdbx_strand_id
1 'polypeptide(L)'
;MKRKFIASKELVDRLDSYDYDYDEMVKLAAVLKMLEEDGVTEEMIQKWGVHYKGKSYLEVVISKKKKEETDDEYVSNFQTKKVRIGIPEF
;
A
#
# COMPACT_ATOMS: atom_id res chain seq x y z
N MET A 1 -12.40 -5.78 21.24
CA MET A 1 -12.41 -6.89 20.26
C MET A 1 -11.48 -6.51 19.12
N LYS A 2 -10.33 -7.18 18.93
CA LYS A 2 -9.48 -6.97 17.74
C LYS A 2 -10.26 -7.45 16.51
N ARG A 3 -10.82 -6.54 15.71
CA ARG A 3 -11.39 -6.90 14.40
C ARG A 3 -10.21 -7.25 13.51
N LYS A 4 -10.09 -8.53 13.14
CA LYS A 4 -9.07 -8.97 12.17
C LYS A 4 -9.28 -8.17 10.88
N PHE A 5 -8.27 -7.39 10.50
CA PHE A 5 -8.29 -6.71 9.22
C PHE A 5 -8.24 -7.77 8.12
N ILE A 6 -9.20 -7.76 7.21
CA ILE A 6 -9.22 -8.66 6.06
C ILE A 6 -8.84 -7.82 4.84
N ALA A 7 -7.66 -8.11 4.27
CA ALA A 7 -7.23 -7.47 3.04
C ALA A 7 -8.25 -7.75 1.92
N SER A 8 -8.67 -6.70 1.23
CA SER A 8 -9.57 -6.85 0.07
C SER A 8 -8.85 -7.57 -1.06
N LYS A 9 -9.59 -8.32 -1.89
CA LYS A 9 -9.05 -9.01 -3.08
C LYS A 9 -8.23 -8.07 -3.98
N GLU A 10 -8.68 -6.82 -4.14
CA GLU A 10 -7.95 -5.79 -4.92
C GLU A 10 -6.57 -5.45 -4.33
N LEU A 11 -6.40 -5.47 -3.01
CA LEU A 11 -5.09 -5.23 -2.36
C LEU A 11 -4.14 -6.41 -2.58
N VAL A 12 -4.67 -7.64 -2.53
CA VAL A 12 -3.90 -8.86 -2.79
C VAL A 12 -3.50 -8.95 -4.26
N ASP A 13 -4.41 -8.62 -5.18
CA ASP A 13 -4.15 -8.57 -6.61
C ASP A 13 -3.11 -7.49 -6.97
N ARG A 14 -3.14 -6.33 -6.29
CA ARG A 14 -2.08 -5.33 -6.39
C ARG A 14 -0.73 -5.82 -5.89
N LEU A 15 -0.70 -6.64 -4.83
CA LEU A 15 0.51 -7.26 -4.33
C LEU A 15 1.09 -8.28 -5.31
N ASP A 16 0.27 -8.97 -6.09
CA ASP A 16 0.71 -9.91 -7.12
C ASP A 16 1.18 -9.23 -8.42
N SER A 17 0.89 -7.94 -8.57
CA SER A 17 1.26 -7.19 -9.76
C SER A 17 2.79 -7.05 -9.87
N TYR A 18 3.37 -7.71 -10.88
CA TYR A 18 4.79 -7.73 -11.27
C TYR A 18 5.43 -6.35 -11.56
N ASP A 19 4.65 -5.29 -11.44
CA ASP A 19 5.03 -3.94 -11.80
C ASP A 19 5.63 -3.16 -10.61
N TYR A 20 5.55 -3.71 -9.40
CA TYR A 20 6.20 -3.16 -8.23
C TYR A 20 7.58 -3.79 -8.03
N ASP A 21 8.53 -2.97 -7.55
CA ASP A 21 9.82 -3.50 -7.11
C ASP A 21 9.59 -4.46 -5.92
N TYR A 22 10.40 -5.50 -5.81
CA TYR A 22 10.27 -6.49 -4.73
C TYR A 22 10.28 -5.82 -3.35
N ASP A 23 11.10 -4.77 -3.18
CA ASP A 23 11.17 -4.02 -1.92
C ASP A 23 9.82 -3.35 -1.57
N GLU A 24 9.13 -2.83 -2.59
CA GLU A 24 7.83 -2.16 -2.43
C GLU A 24 6.71 -3.17 -2.18
N MET A 25 6.77 -4.36 -2.79
CA MET A 25 5.87 -5.48 -2.49
C MET A 25 6.06 -5.95 -1.04
N VAL A 26 7.30 -6.09 -0.59
CA VAL A 26 7.63 -6.49 0.80
C VAL A 26 7.12 -5.46 1.80
N LYS A 27 7.32 -4.16 1.51
CA LYS A 27 6.80 -3.07 2.35
C LYS A 27 5.28 -3.13 2.49
N LEU A 28 4.54 -3.32 1.39
CA LEU A 28 3.09 -3.42 1.44
C LEU A 28 2.63 -4.69 2.18
N ALA A 29 3.29 -5.83 1.95
CA ALA A 29 3.01 -7.08 2.65
C ALA A 29 3.25 -6.97 4.16
N ALA A 30 4.32 -6.31 4.58
CA ALA A 30 4.60 -6.04 5.99
C ALA A 30 3.50 -5.19 6.63
N VAL A 31 3.03 -4.14 5.94
CA VAL A 31 1.91 -3.31 6.41
C VAL A 31 0.63 -4.13 6.56
N LEU A 32 0.29 -4.98 5.59
CA LEU A 32 -0.89 -5.83 5.68
C LEU A 32 -0.77 -6.86 6.80
N LYS A 33 0.41 -7.43 7.01
CA LYS A 33 0.64 -8.38 8.11
C LYS A 33 0.47 -7.72 9.48
N MET A 34 1.02 -6.52 9.66
CA MET A 34 0.79 -5.73 10.89
C MET A 34 -0.71 -5.45 11.11
N LEU A 35 -1.46 -5.13 10.04
CA LEU A 35 -2.90 -4.95 10.12
C LEU A 35 -3.65 -6.23 10.50
N GLU A 36 -3.22 -7.40 10.00
CA GLU A 36 -3.84 -8.68 10.31
C GLU A 36 -3.59 -9.11 11.77
N GLU A 37 -2.37 -8.92 12.29
CA GLU A 37 -1.96 -9.34 13.63
C GLU A 37 -2.42 -8.36 14.74
N ASP A 38 -2.20 -7.06 14.52
CA ASP A 38 -2.44 -6.03 15.53
C ASP A 38 -3.68 -5.18 15.27
N GLY A 39 -4.25 -5.28 14.07
CA GLY A 39 -5.29 -4.36 13.64
C GLY A 39 -4.69 -3.00 13.28
N VAL A 40 -5.56 -2.01 13.14
CA VAL A 40 -5.12 -0.63 12.88
C VAL A 40 -4.63 -0.02 14.20
N THR A 41 -3.32 0.21 14.32
CA THR A 41 -2.73 0.87 15.50
C THR A 41 -2.68 2.38 15.34
N GLU A 42 -2.57 3.10 16.46
CA GLU A 42 -2.45 4.57 16.47
C GLU A 42 -1.20 5.04 15.71
N GLU A 43 -0.08 4.31 15.80
CA GLU A 43 1.15 4.61 15.07
C GLU A 43 0.95 4.52 13.55
N MET A 44 0.18 3.54 13.08
CA MET A 44 -0.18 3.42 11.66
C MET A 44 -1.07 4.58 11.21
N ILE A 45 -2.02 4.99 12.04
CA ILE A 45 -2.87 6.15 11.76
C ILE A 45 -2.04 7.44 11.75
N GLN A 46 -1.08 7.63 12.66
CA GLN A 46 -0.22 8.81 12.64
C GLN A 46 0.68 8.87 11.41
N LYS A 47 1.17 7.71 10.94
CA LYS A 47 2.11 7.64 9.82
C LYS A 47 1.42 7.63 8.44
N TRP A 48 0.28 6.97 8.33
CA TRP A 48 -0.41 6.72 7.06
C TRP A 48 -1.89 7.12 7.08
N GLY A 49 -2.44 7.47 8.24
CA GLY A 49 -3.84 7.82 8.39
C GLY A 49 -4.21 9.05 7.57
N VAL A 50 -5.22 8.89 6.72
CA VAL A 50 -5.83 9.96 5.96
C VAL A 50 -7.33 9.89 6.18
N HIS A 51 -7.93 11.04 6.47
CA HIS A 51 -9.37 11.17 6.55
C HIS A 51 -9.87 11.81 5.25
N TYR A 52 -10.70 11.10 4.50
CA TYR A 52 -11.22 11.56 3.22
C TYR A 52 -12.71 11.24 3.08
N LYS A 53 -13.53 12.27 2.84
CA LYS A 53 -14.99 12.13 2.64
C LYS A 53 -15.70 11.34 3.76
N GLY A 54 -15.38 11.63 5.01
CA GLY A 54 -16.01 10.97 6.17
C GLY A 54 -15.53 9.54 6.42
N LYS A 55 -14.53 9.06 5.67
CA LYS A 55 -13.95 7.73 5.83
C LYS A 55 -12.47 7.85 6.13
N SER A 56 -12.00 7.00 7.03
CA SER A 56 -10.59 6.90 7.36
C SER A 56 -9.92 5.82 6.50
N TYR A 57 -8.71 6.11 6.07
CA TYR A 57 -7.87 5.22 5.25
C TYR A 57 -6.45 5.24 5.76
N LEU A 58 -5.69 4.18 5.48
CA LEU A 58 -4.23 4.22 5.52
C LEU A 58 -3.72 4.39 4.09
N GLU A 59 -3.03 5.51 3.82
CA GLU A 59 -2.44 5.82 2.53
C GLU A 59 -0.95 5.44 2.54
N VAL A 60 -0.62 4.29 1.94
CA VAL A 60 0.76 3.81 1.77
C VAL A 60 1.28 4.27 0.41
N VAL A 61 2.39 5.01 0.42
CA VAL A 61 3.07 5.41 -0.82
C VAL A 61 3.98 4.28 -1.26
N ILE A 62 3.73 3.79 -2.48
CA ILE A 62 4.58 2.81 -3.15
C ILE A 62 5.16 3.38 -4.45
N SER A 63 6.38 2.98 -4.78
CA SER A 63 7.09 3.44 -5.97
C SER A 63 7.10 2.35 -7.04
N LYS A 64 6.59 2.68 -8.22
CA LYS A 64 6.62 1.83 -9.40
C LYS A 64 7.76 2.26 -10.30
N LYS A 65 8.67 1.34 -10.64
CA LYS A 65 9.66 1.57 -11.70
C LYS A 65 8.97 1.35 -13.03
N LYS A 66 8.81 2.42 -13.82
CA LYS A 66 8.30 2.27 -15.19
C LYS A 66 9.48 1.88 -16.06
N LYS A 67 9.49 0.65 -16.59
CA LYS A 67 10.37 0.29 -17.71
C LYS A 67 9.78 0.92 -18.97
N GLU A 68 10.33 2.06 -19.40
CA GLU A 68 10.17 2.49 -20.78
C GLU A 68 11.31 1.88 -21.57
N GLU A 69 10.97 0.95 -22.47
CA GLU A 69 11.89 0.38 -23.44
C GLU A 69 11.93 1.39 -24.60
N THR A 70 12.78 2.40 -24.48
CA THR A 70 13.16 3.26 -25.60
C THR A 70 14.60 2.90 -25.94
N ASP A 71 14.81 2.51 -27.20
CA ASP A 71 16.12 2.47 -27.84
C ASP A 71 16.84 3.78 -27.51
N ASP A 72 18.01 3.74 -26.88
CA ASP A 72 18.80 4.87 -26.39
C ASP A 72 18.43 5.46 -24.99
N GLU A 73 19.35 5.26 -24.05
CA GLU A 73 19.48 5.89 -22.72
C GLU A 73 18.46 5.47 -21.62
N TYR A 74 18.97 4.71 -20.64
CA TYR A 74 18.20 4.11 -19.54
C TYR A 74 17.77 5.17 -18.49
N VAL A 75 16.75 5.98 -18.78
CA VAL A 75 16.20 6.94 -17.82
C VAL A 75 15.18 6.24 -16.92
N SER A 76 15.57 5.92 -15.67
CA SER A 76 14.66 5.34 -14.67
C SER A 76 13.60 6.36 -14.25
N ASN A 77 12.44 6.32 -14.88
CA ASN A 77 11.28 7.09 -14.46
C ASN A 77 10.54 6.34 -13.33
N PHE A 78 10.55 6.92 -12.13
CA PHE A 78 9.82 6.40 -10.98
C PHE A 78 8.44 7.04 -10.92
N GLN A 79 7.38 6.24 -10.97
CA GLN A 79 6.02 6.70 -10.73
C GLN A 79 5.61 6.32 -9.30
N THR A 80 5.32 7.31 -8.47
CA THR A 80 4.77 7.05 -7.14
C THR A 80 3.26 6.82 -7.24
N LYS A 81 2.77 5.77 -6.58
CA LYS A 81 1.35 5.45 -6.43
C LYS A 81 0.97 5.43 -4.96
N LYS A 82 -0.23 5.91 -4.67
CA LYS A 82 -0.81 5.93 -3.32
C LYS A 82 -1.81 4.79 -3.21
N VAL A 83 -1.51 3.80 -2.38
CA VAL A 83 -2.43 2.70 -2.07
C VAL A 83 -3.25 3.09 -0.84
N ARG A 84 -4.57 3.10 -0.99
CA ARG A 84 -5.50 3.42 0.10
C ARG A 84 -6.10 2.14 0.65
N ILE A 85 -5.82 1.88 1.91
CA ILE A 85 -6.36 0.75 2.66
C ILE A 85 -7.50 1.29 3.52
N GLY A 86 -8.74 0.91 3.23
CA GLY A 86 -9.90 1.34 4.02
C GLY A 86 -9.84 0.75 5.41
N ILE A 87 -9.92 1.59 6.45
CA ILE A 87 -10.00 1.09 7.83
C ILE A 87 -11.47 1.03 8.26
N PRO A 88 -11.93 -0.07 8.88
CA PRO A 88 -13.28 -0.13 9.42
C PRO A 88 -13.42 0.95 10.50
N GLU A 89 -14.50 1.73 10.45
CA GLU A 89 -14.77 2.76 11.46
C GLU A 89 -14.80 2.12 12.85
N PHE A 90 -14.08 2.76 13.77
CA PHE A 90 -13.98 2.38 15.18
C PHE A 90 -15.30 2.63 15.91
#